data_AF-A0A939VN50-F1
#
_entry.id   AF-A0A939VN50-F1
#
_cell.length_a   1.000
_cell.length_b   1.000
_cell.length_c   1.000
_cell.angle_alpha   90.00
_cell.angle_beta   90.00
_cell.angle_gamma   90.00
#
_symmetry.space_group_name_H-M   'P 1'
#
loop_
_entity.id
_entity.type
_entity.pdbx_description
1 polymer ?
#
loop_
_entity_poly.entity_id
_entity_poly.type
_entity_poly.pdbx_seq_one_letter_code
_entity_poly.pdbx_strand_id
1 'polypeptide(L)' 'MKQIEVARLTGVKYKTVNRQCKTGIKTARVARIYAVALQCRPLDLIEI' A
#
# COMPACT_ATOMS: atom_id res chain seq x y z
N MET A 1 -10.58 -4.10 -2.73
CA MET A 1 -9.74 -4.96 -1.86
C MET A 1 -9.82 -4.45 -0.43
N LYS A 2 -9.88 -5.35 0.57
CA LYS A 2 -9.90 -4.96 1.99
C LYS A 2 -8.49 -4.72 2.52
N GLN A 3 -8.34 -3.84 3.51
CA GLN A 3 -7.04 -3.56 4.16
C GLN A 3 -6.35 -4.83 4.71
N ILE A 4 -7.14 -5.79 5.18
CA ILE A 4 -6.63 -7.08 5.69
C ILE A 4 -6.06 -7.97 4.58
N GLU A 5 -6.61 -7.90 3.37
CA GLU A 5 -6.11 -8.65 2.21
C GLU A 5 -4.79 -8.05 1.75
N VAL A 6 -4.71 -6.71 1.65
CA VAL A 6 -3.47 -6.00 1.33
C VAL A 6 -2.37 -6.35 2.33
N ALA A 7 -2.69 -6.35 3.63
CA ALA A 7 -1.74 -6.73 4.68
C ALA A 7 -1.20 -8.15 4.50
N ARG A 8 -2.08 -9.11 4.16
CA ARG A 8 -1.70 -10.51 3.92
C ARG A 8 -0.82 -10.66 2.67
N LEU A 9 -1.20 -10.00 1.57
CA LEU A 9 -0.48 -10.10 0.29
C LEU A 9 0.89 -9.40 0.32
N THR A 10 0.99 -8.29 1.04
CA THR A 10 2.22 -7.47 1.09
C THR A 10 3.15 -7.81 2.27
N GLY A 11 2.67 -8.57 3.26
CA GLY A 11 3.35 -8.76 4.53
C GLY A 11 3.40 -7.51 5.42
N VAL A 12 2.76 -6.41 5.00
CA VAL A 12 2.70 -5.17 5.77
C VAL A 12 1.70 -5.33 6.91
N LYS A 13 2.06 -4.91 8.12
CA LYS A 13 1.15 -4.97 9.27
C LYS A 13 -0.14 -4.20 8.99
N TYR A 14 -1.28 -4.77 9.35
CA TYR A 14 -2.60 -4.15 9.17
C TYR A 14 -2.66 -2.71 9.70
N LYS A 15 -2.06 -2.43 10.88
CA LYS A 15 -2.01 -1.07 11.44
C LYS A 15 -1.30 -0.07 10.50
N THR A 16 -0.24 -0.51 9.82
CA THR A 16 0.49 0.30 8.84
C THR A 16 -0.35 0.51 7.58
N VAL A 17 -1.00 -0.53 7.07
CA VAL A 17 -1.93 -0.42 5.93
C VAL A 17 -3.06 0.57 6.26
N ASN A 18 -3.70 0.43 7.42
CA ASN A 18 -4.80 1.30 7.85
C ASN A 18 -4.35 2.76 7.94
N ARG A 19 -3.16 3.02 8.50
CA ARG A 19 -2.58 4.37 8.53
C ARG A 19 -2.36 4.90 7.11
N GLN A 20 -1.75 4.12 6.23
CA GLN A 20 -1.42 4.54 4.86
C GLN A 20 -2.68 4.78 4.01
N CYS A 21 -3.78 4.06 4.24
CA CYS A 21 -5.06 4.38 3.61
C CYS A 21 -5.66 5.73 4.07
N LYS A 22 -5.26 6.25 5.24
CA LYS A 22 -5.75 7.53 5.77
C LYS A 22 -4.82 8.69 5.45
N THR A 23 -3.52 8.45 5.45
CA THR A 23 -2.49 9.49 5.28
C THR A 23 -1.88 9.53 3.88
N GLY A 24 -2.26 8.59 3.02
CA GLY A 24 -1.63 8.34 1.73
C GLY A 24 -0.29 7.62 1.82
N ILE A 25 0.18 7.12 0.68
CA ILE A 25 1.51 6.53 0.52
C ILE A 25 2.47 7.60 0.02
N LYS A 26 3.50 7.91 0.82
CA LYS A 26 4.44 9.01 0.55
C LYS A 26 5.80 8.58 -0.04
N THR A 27 6.06 7.28 -0.18
CA THR A 27 7.38 6.80 -0.62
C THR A 27 7.28 5.74 -1.71
N ALA A 28 8.21 5.80 -2.67
CA ALA A 28 8.33 4.82 -3.75
C ALA A 28 8.62 3.40 -3.25
N ARG A 29 9.21 3.25 -2.05
CA ARG A 29 9.46 1.94 -1.44
C ARG A 29 8.15 1.25 -1.07
N VAL A 30 7.27 1.95 -0.36
CA VAL A 30 5.96 1.43 0.05
C VAL A 30 5.08 1.23 -1.18
N ALA A 31 5.08 2.19 -2.10
CA ALA A 31 4.29 2.10 -3.32
C ALA A 31 4.66 0.86 -4.16
N ARG A 32 5.95 0.50 -4.27
CA ARG A 32 6.38 -0.73 -4.96
C ARG A 32 5.82 -2.00 -4.31
N ILE A 33 5.80 -2.07 -2.99
CA ILE A 33 5.26 -3.23 -2.26
C ILE A 33 3.76 -3.39 -2.55
N TYR A 34 3.01 -2.29 -2.51
CA TYR A 34 1.56 -2.29 -2.71
C TYR A 34 1.19 -2.51 -4.17
N ALA A 35 1.97 -1.98 -5.11
CA ALA A 35 1.78 -2.14 -6.54
C ALA A 35 1.78 -3.62 -6.97
N VAL A 36 2.62 -4.46 -6.36
CA VAL A 36 2.62 -5.91 -6.61
C VAL A 36 1.30 -6.54 -6.19
N ALA A 37 0.78 -6.18 -5.01
CA ALA A 37 -0.48 -6.71 -4.51
C ALA A 37 -1.71 -6.15 -5.23
N LEU A 38 -1.64 -4.91 -5.72
CA LEU A 38 -2.75 -4.19 -6.35
C LEU A 38 -2.70 -4.23 -7.90
N GLN A 39 -1.68 -4.85 -8.48
CA GLN A 39 -1.47 -4.95 -9.94
C GLN A 39 -1.55 -3.59 -10.66
N CYS A 40 -0.95 -2.56 -10.05
CA CYS A 40 -0.89 -1.21 -10.61
C CYS A 40 0.55 -0.70 -10.70
N ARG A 41 0.78 0.48 -11.28
CA ARG A 41 2.12 1.07 -11.30
C ARG A 41 2.40 1.72 -9.95
N PRO A 42 3.61 1.58 -9.38
CA PRO A 42 3.96 2.19 -8.10
C PRO A 42 3.73 3.70 -8.06
N LEU A 43 3.97 4.42 -9.16
CA LEU A 43 3.79 5.87 -9.22
C LEU A 43 2.33 6.30 -9.06
N ASP A 44 1.38 5.45 -9.46
CA ASP A 44 -0.06 5.74 -9.33
C ASP A 44 -0.53 5.70 -7.86
N LEU A 45 0.28 5.11 -6.96
CA LEU A 45 -0.02 5.01 -5.53
C LEU A 45 0.60 6.14 -4.69
N ILE A 46 1.48 6.96 -5.25
CA ILE A 46 2.14 8.02 -4.49
C ILE A 46 1.22 9.23 -4.40
N GLU A 47 0.89 9.63 -3.19
CA GLU A 47 0.09 10.83 -2.92
C GLU A 47 1.01 11.96 -2.45
N ILE A 48 0.98 13.13 -3.10
CA ILE A 48 1.76 14.32 -2.71
C ILE A 48 1.07 15.01 -1.52
#